data_AF-A0A1Q3QXF1-F1
#
_entry.id   AF-A0A1Q3QXF1-F1
#
_cell.length_a   1.000
_cell.length_b   1.000
_cell.length_c   1.000
_cell.angle_alpha   90.00
_cell.angle_beta   90.00
_cell.angle_gamma   90.00
#
_symmetry.space_group_name_H-M   'P 1'
#
loop_
_entity.id
_entity.type
_entity.pdbx_description
1 polymer ?
#
loop_
_entity_poly.entity_id
_entity_poly.type
_entity_poly.pdbx_seq_one_letter_code
_entity_poly.pdbx_strand_id
1 'polypeptide(L)' 'MCDHVAGELAGYKSRLQPLMPGRRAVDKERAFFAIFSTMAGAIEIARMLPEPAMREKVLATARDLLLRSF' A
#
# COMPACT_ATOMS: atom_id res chain seq x y z
N MET A 1 -22.35 -6.86 2.34
CA MET A 1 -21.09 -6.84 3.13
C MET A 1 -19.92 -6.27 2.32
N CYS A 2 -19.79 -6.60 1.02
CA CYS A 2 -18.78 -6.03 0.13
C CYS A 2 -18.87 -4.50 -0.04
N ASP A 3 -20.07 -3.91 0.01
CA ASP A 3 -20.26 -2.45 -0.16
C ASP A 3 -19.65 -1.62 0.97
N HIS A 4 -19.62 -2.14 2.20
CA HIS A 4 -19.04 -1.43 3.34
C HIS A 4 -17.52 -1.34 3.24
N VAL A 5 -16.85 -2.45 2.91
CA VAL A 5 -15.40 -2.50 2.74
C VAL A 5 -14.95 -1.61 1.58
N ALA A 6 -15.69 -1.62 0.48
CA ALA A 6 -15.43 -0.74 -0.66
C ALA A 6 -15.60 0.75 -0.29
N GLY A 7 -16.65 1.08 0.48
CA GLY A 7 -16.89 2.44 0.98
C GLY A 7 -15.78 2.93 1.91
N GLU A 8 -15.35 2.10 2.86
CA GLU A 8 -14.25 2.42 3.77
C GLU A 8 -12.93 2.63 3.03
N LEU A 9 -12.63 1.78 2.05
CA LEU A 9 -11.43 1.92 1.23
C LEU A 9 -11.46 3.19 0.38
N ALA A 10 -12.62 3.54 -0.19
CA ALA A 10 -12.79 4.79 -0.92
C ALA A 10 -12.60 6.02 -0.01
N GLY A 11 -13.16 5.98 1.21
CA GLY A 11 -12.97 7.01 2.23
C GLY A 11 -11.51 7.14 2.66
N TYR A 12 -10.81 6.02 2.86
CA TYR A 12 -9.39 6.00 3.18
C TYR A 12 -8.53 6.58 2.06
N LYS A 13 -8.79 6.19 0.80
CA LYS A 13 -8.13 6.77 -0.38
C LYS A 13 -8.30 8.28 -0.40
N SER A 14 -9.52 8.79 -0.19
CA SER A 14 -9.80 10.22 -0.21
C SER A 14 -8.99 10.99 0.85
N ARG A 15 -8.80 10.41 2.04
CA ARG A 15 -7.99 11.02 3.11
C ARG A 15 -6.49 11.04 2.77
N LEU A 16 -6.00 10.01 2.08
CA LEU A 16 -4.59 9.90 1.73
C LEU A 16 -4.20 10.61 0.44
N GLN A 17 -5.14 10.82 -0.49
CA GLN A 17 -4.88 11.41 -1.80
C GLN A 17 -4.03 12.70 -1.74
N PRO A 18 -4.25 13.67 -0.81
CA PRO A 18 -3.42 14.87 -0.75
C PRO A 18 -1.94 14.59 -0.47
N LEU A 19 -1.65 13.52 0.29
CA LEU A 19 -0.33 13.10 0.74
C LEU A 19 0.40 12.22 -0.28
N MET A 20 -0.31 11.71 -1.29
CA MET A 20 0.27 10.84 -2.30
C MET A 20 1.26 11.59 -3.19
N PRO A 21 2.34 10.91 -3.63
CA PRO A 21 3.30 11.48 -4.55
C PRO A 21 2.66 11.69 -5.93
N GLY A 22 3.15 12.70 -6.67
CA GLY A 22 2.63 13.09 -7.98
C GLY A 22 2.02 14.49 -7.99
N ARG A 23 2.05 15.12 -9.17
CA ARG A 23 1.63 16.53 -9.36
C ARG A 23 0.14 16.65 -9.66
N ARG A 24 -0.43 15.72 -10.43
CA ARG A 24 -1.85 15.73 -10.82
C ARG A 24 -2.64 14.75 -9.95
N ALA A 25 -3.95 14.99 -9.81
CA ALA A 25 -4.84 14.10 -9.07
C ALA A 25 -4.78 12.64 -9.57
N VAL A 26 -4.66 12.45 -10.89
CA VAL A 26 -4.52 11.12 -11.50
C VAL A 26 -3.19 10.43 -11.16
N ASP A 27 -2.10 11.19 -11.01
CA ASP A 27 -0.79 10.64 -10.63
C ASP A 27 -0.83 10.17 -9.17
N LYS A 28 -1.43 11.00 -8.31
CA LYS A 28 -1.65 10.72 -6.89
C LYS A 28 -2.53 9.49 -6.67
N GLU A 29 -3.57 9.32 -7.49
CA GLU A 29 -4.43 8.15 -7.45
C GLU A 29 -3.70 6.87 -7.90
N ARG A 30 -2.89 6.95 -8.97
CA ARG A 30 -2.04 5.84 -9.40
C ARG A 30 -1.02 5.46 -8.32
N ALA A 31 -0.38 6.45 -7.71
CA ALA A 31 0.55 6.22 -6.61
C ALA A 31 -0.12 5.52 -5.42
N PHE A 32 -1.34 5.95 -5.04
CA PHE A 32 -2.12 5.27 -4.00
C PHE A 32 -2.32 3.78 -4.34
N PHE A 33 -2.82 3.48 -5.54
CA PHE A 33 -3.06 2.09 -5.93
C PHE A 33 -1.78 1.26 -5.93
N ALA A 34 -0.67 1.80 -6.43
CA ALA A 34 0.62 1.11 -6.43
C ALA A 34 1.14 0.85 -5.01
N ILE A 35 1.17 1.87 -4.16
CA ILE A 35 1.68 1.78 -2.77
C ILE A 35 0.80 0.84 -1.95
N PHE A 36 -0.52 1.04 -1.97
CA PHE A 36 -1.47 0.28 -1.16
C PHE A 36 -1.47 -1.20 -1.54
N SER A 37 -1.58 -1.53 -2.82
CA SER A 37 -1.59 -2.93 -3.28
C SER A 37 -0.26 -3.64 -3.03
N THR A 38 0.87 -2.96 -3.21
CA THR A 38 2.20 -3.53 -2.92
C THR A 38 2.35 -3.86 -1.44
N MET A 39 1.99 -2.93 -0.54
CA MET A 39 2.06 -3.19 0.90
C MET A 39 1.07 -4.26 1.35
N ALA A 40 -0.15 -4.27 0.81
CA ALA A 40 -1.12 -5.32 1.09
C ALA A 40 -0.56 -6.70 0.69
N GLY A 41 -0.03 -6.84 -0.53
CA GLY A 41 0.61 -8.07 -0.99
C GLY A 41 1.81 -8.49 -0.12
N ALA A 42 2.67 -7.54 0.25
CA ALA A 42 3.80 -7.80 1.14
C ALA A 42 3.36 -8.31 2.52
N ILE A 43 2.27 -7.76 3.07
CA ILE A 43 1.67 -8.21 4.34
C ILE A 43 1.12 -9.62 4.21
N GLU A 44 0.40 -9.94 3.13
CA GLU A 44 -0.12 -11.31 2.92
C GLU A 44 1.02 -12.33 2.81
N ILE A 45 2.11 -12.01 2.10
CA ILE A 45 3.31 -12.85 2.04
C ILE A 45 3.94 -13.00 3.41
N ALA A 46 4.13 -11.90 4.15
CA ALA A 46 4.73 -11.93 5.48
C ALA A 46 3.93 -12.79 6.47
N ARG A 47 2.59 -12.82 6.36
CA ARG A 47 1.74 -13.67 7.22
C ARG A 47 1.95 -15.17 7.00
N MET A 48 2.33 -15.57 5.79
CA MET A 48 2.58 -16.98 5.46
C MET A 48 3.96 -17.48 5.93
N LEU A 49 4.87 -16.58 6.26
CA LEU A 49 6.23 -16.93 6.68
C LEU A 49 6.28 -17.27 8.18
N PRO A 50 6.97 -18.33 8.61
CA PRO A 50 7.05 -18.70 10.02
C PRO A 50 8.07 -17.86 10.80
N GLU A 51 9.19 -17.50 10.17
CA GLU A 51 10.31 -16.81 10.82
C GLU A 51 10.11 -15.30 10.88
N PRO A 52 10.13 -14.67 12.08
CA PRO A 52 9.93 -13.22 12.23
C PRO A 52 10.89 -12.37 11.39
N ALA A 53 12.17 -12.75 11.34
CA ALA A 53 13.18 -12.04 10.55
C ALA A 53 12.87 -12.01 9.05
N MET A 54 12.27 -13.08 8.51
CA MET A 54 11.86 -13.12 7.10
C MET A 54 10.64 -12.24 6.84
N ARG A 55 9.69 -12.18 7.78
CA ARG A 55 8.54 -11.26 7.71
C ARG A 55 9.02 -9.81 7.63
N GLU A 56 9.91 -9.44 8.54
CA GLU A 56 10.49 -8.10 8.59
C GLU A 56 11.25 -7.78 7.30
N LYS A 57 12.04 -8.73 6.79
CA LYS A 57 12.76 -8.56 5.53
C LYS A 57 11.84 -8.29 4.34
N VAL A 58 10.72 -9.00 4.21
CA VAL A 58 9.74 -8.78 3.13
C VAL A 58 9.12 -7.38 3.24
N LEU A 59 8.68 -7.00 4.44
CA LEU A 59 8.06 -5.68 4.67
C LEU A 59 9.06 -4.53 4.44
N ALA A 60 10.30 -4.67 4.93
CA ALA A 60 11.36 -3.69 4.73
C ALA A 60 11.72 -3.56 3.25
N THR A 61 11.82 -4.67 2.52
CA THR A 61 12.12 -4.66 1.09
C THR A 61 11.02 -3.95 0.29
N ALA A 62 9.75 -4.24 0.58
CA ALA A 62 8.63 -3.57 -0.06
C ALA A 62 8.61 -2.06 0.23
N ARG A 63 8.84 -1.66 1.50
CA ARG A 63 8.99 -0.26 1.89
C ARG A 63 10.11 0.42 1.11
N ASP A 64 11.29 -0.17 1.10
CA ASP A 64 12.48 0.42 0.47
C ASP A 64 12.32 0.55 -1.05
N LEU A 65 11.64 -0.41 -1.68
CA LEU A 65 11.23 -0.31 -3.09
C LEU A 65 10.31 0.91 -3.32
N LEU A 66 9.27 1.05 -2.51
CA LEU A 66 8.30 2.14 -2.66
C LEU A 66 8.93 3.51 -2.40
N LEU A 67 9.78 3.63 -1.37
CA LEU A 67 10.50 4.87 -1.07
C LEU A 67 11.52 5.28 -2.15
N ARG A 68 12.02 4.33 -2.95
CA ARG A 68 12.89 4.63 -4.09
C ARG A 68 12.12 4.96 -5.37
N SER A 69 10.86 4.54 -5.46
CA SER A 69 10.04 4.64 -6.67
C SER A 69 9.27 5.95 -6.78
N PHE A 70 9.09 6.66 -5.66
CA PHE A 70 8.31 7.90 -5.56
C PHE A 70 9.08 8.95 -4.76
#